data_AF-A0A1A2KWP1-F1
#
_entry.id   AF-A0A1A2KWP1-F1
#
_cell.length_a   1.000
_cell.length_b   1.000
_cell.length_c   1.000
_cell.angle_alpha   90.00
_cell.angle_beta   90.00
_cell.angle_gamma   90.00
#
_symmetry.space_group_name_H-M   'P 1'
#
loop_
_entity.id
_entity.type
_entity.pdbx_description
1 polymer ?
#
loop_
_entity_poly.entity_id
_entity_poly.type
_entity_poly.pdbx_seq_one_letter_code
_entity_poly.pdbx_strand_id
1 'polypeptide(L)'
;MTVLIEDPLIAGMAIERTLPLHESSRRLRELYPECPRVYGVAVVGDLSRRRWWPLTEALTANRLQAMFDAAMAETANRAAVAQQLAATLTHVVIGRVIPLLALEGRAWDTGLENLWVHVDSEGAIDWVGVVDPTLRGLPEDPDLSGRAVRYASATHDGIVALPSEAALTTWVAHRSHRALEPLFTRLVEISGGAVSIAAMWHMVGAAVVGAATQVPMLAGSSEVVSMRRSQAVLDALVGFGLPVRGCVRAGKVLLN
;
A
#
# COMPACT_ATOMS: atom_id res chain seq x y z
N MET A 1 -21.49 -1.66 -21.76
CA MET A 1 -21.09 -0.25 -21.67
C MET A 1 -20.64 0.00 -20.24
N THR A 2 -19.33 -0.03 -19.98
CA THR A 2 -18.77 0.45 -18.70
C THR A 2 -18.83 1.97 -18.74
N VAL A 3 -19.56 2.57 -17.80
CA VAL A 3 -19.57 4.03 -17.63
C VAL A 3 -18.18 4.40 -17.13
N LEU A 4 -17.42 5.18 -17.91
CA LEU A 4 -16.19 5.81 -17.43
C LEU A 4 -16.59 6.76 -16.29
N ILE A 5 -16.35 6.35 -15.05
CA ILE A 5 -16.48 7.24 -13.90
C ILE A 5 -15.28 8.17 -13.96
N GLU A 6 -15.52 9.42 -14.38
CA GLU A 6 -14.52 10.46 -14.31
C GLU A 6 -14.30 10.82 -12.83
N ASP A 7 -13.20 10.34 -12.28
CA ASP A 7 -12.85 10.60 -10.90
C ASP A 7 -12.26 12.01 -10.77
N PRO A 8 -12.88 12.91 -9.98
CA PRO A 8 -12.49 14.32 -9.94
C PRO A 8 -11.10 14.56 -9.34
N LEU A 9 -10.61 13.67 -8.46
CA LEU A 9 -9.26 13.81 -7.91
C LEU A 9 -8.21 13.38 -8.94
N ILE A 10 -8.52 12.38 -9.76
CA ILE A 10 -7.64 11.92 -10.86
C ILE A 10 -7.66 12.93 -12.00
N ALA A 11 -8.85 13.42 -12.41
CA ALA A 11 -8.99 14.43 -13.46
C ALA A 11 -8.34 15.77 -13.08
N GLY A 12 -8.29 16.09 -11.78
CA GLY A 12 -7.67 17.30 -11.26
C GLY A 12 -6.16 17.27 -11.13
N MET A 13 -5.47 16.17 -11.48
CA MET A 13 -4.01 16.08 -11.42
C MET A 13 -3.35 16.95 -12.50
N ALA A 14 -2.42 17.81 -12.12
CA ALA A 14 -1.64 18.66 -13.02
C ALA A 14 -0.25 18.05 -13.29
N ILE A 15 -0.20 17.07 -14.18
CA ILE A 15 1.05 16.35 -14.50
C ILE A 15 1.86 17.15 -15.53
N GLU A 16 2.86 17.90 -15.08
CA GLU A 16 3.78 18.62 -15.99
C GLU A 16 4.69 17.66 -16.76
N ARG A 17 5.09 16.56 -16.11
CA ARG A 17 5.97 15.55 -16.67
C ARG A 17 5.49 14.15 -16.30
N THR A 18 5.23 13.33 -17.31
CA THR A 18 4.93 11.91 -17.10
C THR A 18 6.18 11.16 -16.63
N LEU A 19 6.01 10.35 -15.58
CA LEU A 19 7.03 9.53 -14.94
C LEU A 19 6.58 8.07 -14.98
N PRO A 20 7.49 7.09 -14.81
CA PRO A 20 7.12 5.67 -14.77
C PRO A 20 5.98 5.35 -13.79
N LEU A 21 5.95 6.01 -12.63
CA LEU A 21 4.86 5.84 -11.66
C LEU A 21 3.50 6.31 -12.19
N HIS A 22 3.45 7.36 -13.02
CA HIS A 22 2.20 7.83 -13.63
C HIS A 22 1.62 6.77 -14.57
N GLU A 23 2.48 6.17 -15.38
CA GLU A 23 2.13 5.10 -16.31
C GLU A 23 1.63 3.84 -15.58
N SER A 24 2.41 3.37 -14.59
CA SER A 24 2.03 2.24 -13.75
C SER A 24 0.73 2.51 -13.00
N SER A 25 0.57 3.68 -12.40
CA SER A 25 -0.66 4.03 -11.66
C SER A 25 -1.88 4.14 -12.58
N ARG A 26 -1.71 4.55 -13.85
CA ARG A 26 -2.81 4.54 -14.82
C ARG A 26 -3.29 3.12 -15.08
N ARG A 27 -2.39 2.19 -15.37
CA ARG A 27 -2.72 0.77 -15.57
C ARG A 27 -3.36 0.15 -14.33
N LEU A 28 -2.88 0.49 -13.14
CA LEU A 28 -3.48 0.03 -11.88
C LEU A 28 -4.91 0.55 -11.68
N ARG A 29 -5.23 1.77 -12.12
CA ARG A 29 -6.60 2.31 -12.08
C ARG A 29 -7.55 1.54 -13.02
N GLU A 30 -7.03 1.04 -14.13
CA GLU A 30 -7.81 0.26 -15.11
C GLU A 30 -8.18 -1.14 -14.60
N LEU A 31 -7.50 -1.66 -13.55
CA LEU A 31 -7.84 -2.95 -12.93
C LEU A 31 -9.22 -2.94 -12.26
N TYR A 32 -9.67 -1.79 -11.78
CA TYR A 32 -10.99 -1.65 -11.18
C TYR A 32 -11.61 -0.28 -11.53
N PRO A 33 -12.15 -0.13 -12.76
CA PRO A 33 -12.62 1.16 -13.27
C PRO A 33 -13.74 1.81 -12.45
N GLU A 34 -14.54 1.01 -11.74
CA GLU A 34 -15.59 1.49 -10.85
C GLU A 34 -15.02 2.17 -9.59
N CYS A 35 -13.81 1.77 -9.19
CA CYS A 35 -13.11 2.25 -7.99
C CYS A 35 -11.63 2.52 -8.32
N PRO A 36 -11.31 3.48 -9.21
CA PRO A 36 -9.96 3.63 -9.77
C PRO A 36 -8.92 3.94 -8.68
N ARG A 37 -9.34 4.61 -7.60
CA ARG A 37 -8.49 4.93 -6.45
C ARG A 37 -8.05 3.71 -5.65
N VAL A 38 -8.52 2.48 -5.89
CA VAL A 38 -8.21 1.32 -5.04
C VAL A 38 -6.74 0.91 -5.12
N TYR A 39 -6.15 0.90 -6.32
CA TYR A 39 -4.78 0.41 -6.52
C TYR A 39 -3.80 1.51 -6.94
N GLY A 40 -4.17 2.35 -7.91
CA GLY A 40 -3.30 3.42 -8.39
C GLY A 40 -3.09 4.52 -7.34
N VAL A 41 -1.88 5.06 -7.28
CA VAL A 41 -1.53 6.19 -6.40
C VAL A 41 -1.39 7.49 -7.19
N ALA A 42 -1.39 8.60 -6.48
CA ALA A 42 -1.05 9.92 -7.02
C ALA A 42 0.40 10.31 -6.73
N VAL A 43 0.91 11.29 -7.46
CA VAL A 43 2.13 12.02 -7.06
C VAL A 43 1.69 13.31 -6.40
N VAL A 44 2.13 13.53 -5.16
CA VAL A 44 1.68 14.66 -4.32
C VAL A 44 2.01 16.01 -4.97
N GLY A 45 3.07 16.07 -5.78
CA GLY A 45 3.44 17.26 -6.55
C GLY A 45 2.38 17.71 -7.57
N ASP A 46 1.55 16.78 -8.06
CA ASP A 46 0.56 17.06 -9.12
C ASP A 46 -0.83 17.40 -8.55
N LEU A 47 -0.96 17.48 -7.23
CA LEU A 47 -2.25 17.56 -6.53
C LEU A 47 -2.46 18.92 -5.85
N SER A 48 -3.72 19.37 -5.81
CA SER A 48 -4.13 20.36 -4.81
C SER A 48 -4.10 19.72 -3.42
N ARG A 49 -3.45 20.35 -2.44
CA ARG A 49 -3.28 19.76 -1.08
C ARG A 49 -4.52 19.80 -0.20
N ARG A 50 -5.70 20.10 -0.75
CA ARG A 50 -6.96 20.12 0.02
C ARG A 50 -7.31 18.70 0.47
N ARG A 51 -7.49 18.50 1.79
CA ARG A 51 -7.76 17.20 2.44
C ARG A 51 -6.66 16.14 2.27
N TRP A 52 -5.49 16.53 1.80
CA TRP A 52 -4.31 15.71 1.79
C TRP A 52 -3.47 16.01 3.02
N TRP A 53 -2.95 14.98 3.67
CA TRP A 53 -2.00 15.15 4.76
C TRP A 53 -0.92 14.05 4.75
N PRO A 54 0.31 14.36 5.21
CA PRO A 54 1.38 13.39 5.33
C PRO A 54 1.01 12.27 6.31
N LEU A 55 1.21 11.00 5.95
CA LEU A 55 0.82 9.87 6.81
C LEU A 55 1.54 9.90 8.18
N THR A 56 2.71 10.55 8.27
CA THR A 56 3.39 10.84 9.55
C THR A 56 2.54 11.62 10.56
N GLU A 57 1.56 12.41 10.11
CA GLU A 57 0.61 13.11 10.99
C GLU A 57 -0.33 12.16 11.74
N ALA A 58 -0.49 10.90 11.27
CA ALA A 58 -1.17 9.84 12.02
C ALA A 58 -0.53 9.61 13.40
N LEU A 59 0.79 9.80 13.50
CA LEU A 59 1.56 9.62 14.72
C LEU A 59 1.81 10.93 15.47
N THR A 60 1.95 12.05 14.76
CA THR A 60 2.48 13.31 15.33
C THR A 60 1.42 14.39 15.58
N ALA A 61 0.27 14.34 14.88
CA ALA A 61 -0.76 15.39 14.94
C ALA A 61 -2.13 14.84 15.38
N ASN A 62 -2.15 13.72 16.11
CA ASN A 62 -3.37 13.06 16.60
C ASN A 62 -4.39 12.67 15.50
N ARG A 63 -3.99 12.62 14.22
CA ARG A 63 -4.92 12.27 13.13
C ARG A 63 -5.53 10.87 13.32
N LEU A 64 -4.72 9.89 13.72
CA LEU A 64 -5.21 8.53 13.96
C LEU A 64 -6.19 8.45 15.14
N GLN A 65 -5.96 9.25 16.19
CA GLN A 65 -6.89 9.37 17.32
C GLN A 65 -8.22 9.97 16.86
N ALA A 66 -8.18 11.08 16.10
CA ALA A 66 -9.38 11.71 15.59
C ALA A 66 -10.20 10.78 14.67
N MET A 67 -9.53 10.01 13.80
CA MET A 67 -10.19 9.00 12.97
C MET A 67 -10.84 7.89 13.81
N PHE A 68 -10.16 7.43 14.86
CA PHE A 68 -10.70 6.43 15.78
C PHE A 68 -11.93 6.96 16.53
N ASP A 69 -11.86 8.19 17.05
CA ASP A 69 -12.95 8.80 17.81
C ASP A 69 -14.19 9.05 16.93
N ALA A 70 -13.98 9.49 15.69
CA ALA A 70 -15.06 9.66 14.71
C ALA A 70 -15.75 8.32 14.41
N ALA A 71 -14.98 7.28 14.07
CA ALA A 71 -15.54 5.96 13.80
C ALA A 71 -16.21 5.32 15.03
N MET A 72 -15.70 5.61 16.24
CA MET A 72 -16.32 5.18 17.51
C MET A 72 -17.67 5.83 17.75
N ALA A 73 -17.84 7.10 17.36
CA ALA A 73 -19.11 7.81 17.50
C ALA A 73 -20.22 7.18 16.64
N GLU A 74 -19.86 6.55 15.52
CA GLU A 74 -20.81 5.90 14.60
C GLU A 74 -21.08 4.43 14.95
N THR A 75 -20.02 3.66 15.20
CA THR A 75 -20.12 2.19 15.31
C THR A 75 -20.30 1.71 16.75
N ALA A 76 -19.86 2.49 17.75
CA ALA A 76 -19.83 2.13 19.17
C ALA A 76 -19.13 0.78 19.52
N ASN A 77 -18.41 0.16 18.58
CA ASN A 77 -17.66 -1.07 18.77
C ASN A 77 -16.17 -0.83 18.49
N ARG A 78 -15.42 -0.74 19.59
CA ARG A 78 -13.98 -0.47 19.61
C ARG A 78 -13.14 -1.50 18.88
N ALA A 79 -13.49 -2.79 18.96
CA ALA A 79 -12.75 -3.82 18.24
C ALA A 79 -13.00 -3.70 16.73
N ALA A 80 -14.24 -3.46 16.31
CA ALA A 80 -14.57 -3.28 14.89
C ALA A 80 -13.85 -2.05 14.30
N VAL A 81 -13.89 -0.91 15.00
CA VAL A 81 -13.20 0.32 14.57
C VAL A 81 -11.68 0.10 14.46
N ALA A 82 -11.06 -0.56 15.45
CA ALA A 82 -9.64 -0.85 15.41
C ALA A 82 -9.28 -1.81 14.26
N GLN A 83 -10.11 -2.83 13.97
CA GLN A 83 -9.90 -3.72 12.83
C GLN A 83 -10.02 -2.98 11.49
N GLN A 84 -11.02 -2.11 11.34
CA GLN A 84 -11.22 -1.32 10.13
C GLN A 84 -10.06 -0.35 9.88
N LEU A 85 -9.58 0.35 10.91
CA LEU A 85 -8.42 1.22 10.78
C LEU A 85 -7.14 0.43 10.48
N ALA A 86 -6.93 -0.73 11.12
CA ALA A 86 -5.79 -1.59 10.82
C ALA A 86 -5.81 -2.08 9.36
N ALA A 87 -6.98 -2.48 8.85
CA ALA A 87 -7.15 -2.85 7.45
C ALA A 87 -6.91 -1.68 6.50
N THR A 88 -7.40 -0.48 6.83
CA THR A 88 -7.18 0.75 6.05
C THR A 88 -5.69 1.08 5.96
N LEU A 89 -4.99 1.10 7.11
CA LEU A 89 -3.55 1.38 7.16
C LEU A 89 -2.74 0.32 6.42
N THR A 90 -3.13 -0.95 6.54
CA THR A 90 -2.55 -2.06 5.75
C THR A 90 -2.68 -1.79 4.26
N HIS A 91 -3.89 -1.42 3.80
CA HIS A 91 -4.12 -1.14 2.39
C HIS A 91 -3.34 0.07 1.89
N VAL A 92 -3.30 1.15 2.69
CA VAL A 92 -2.54 2.38 2.40
C VAL A 92 -1.05 2.08 2.21
N VAL A 93 -0.45 1.32 3.13
CA VAL A 93 1.00 1.10 3.12
C VAL A 93 1.41 0.02 2.13
N ILE A 94 0.82 -1.18 2.21
CA ILE A 94 1.30 -2.33 1.43
C ILE A 94 0.27 -2.81 0.40
N GLY A 95 -1.02 -2.77 0.70
CA GLY A 95 -2.05 -3.37 -0.17
C GLY A 95 -2.03 -2.82 -1.60
N ARG A 96 -1.68 -1.55 -1.77
CA ARG A 96 -1.59 -0.88 -3.08
C ARG A 96 -0.32 -1.22 -3.87
N VAL A 97 0.82 -1.41 -3.20
CA VAL A 97 2.09 -1.69 -3.89
C VAL A 97 2.18 -3.14 -4.37
N ILE A 98 1.49 -4.07 -3.72
CA ILE A 98 1.46 -5.49 -4.10
C ILE A 98 0.97 -5.70 -5.54
N PRO A 99 -0.14 -5.10 -6.01
CA PRO A 99 -0.53 -5.15 -7.41
C PRO A 99 0.58 -4.73 -8.38
N LEU A 100 1.29 -3.64 -8.08
CA LEU A 100 2.39 -3.16 -8.92
C LEU A 100 3.55 -4.16 -8.96
N LEU A 101 3.91 -4.70 -7.80
CA LEU A 101 4.96 -5.69 -7.67
C LEU A 101 4.60 -6.98 -8.42
N ALA A 102 3.37 -7.46 -8.22
CA ALA A 102 2.87 -8.68 -8.84
C ALA A 102 2.89 -8.57 -10.37
N LEU A 103 2.32 -7.51 -10.92
CA LEU A 103 2.15 -7.33 -12.36
C LEU A 103 3.44 -6.87 -13.06
N GLU A 104 4.13 -5.87 -12.51
CA GLU A 104 5.19 -5.17 -13.23
C GLU A 104 6.58 -5.44 -12.66
N GLY A 105 6.70 -6.06 -11.48
CA GLY A 105 8.00 -6.19 -10.82
C GLY A 105 8.57 -4.82 -10.44
N ARG A 106 7.68 -3.86 -10.13
CA ARG A 106 8.00 -2.51 -9.71
C ARG A 106 7.44 -2.25 -8.31
N ALA A 107 7.99 -1.27 -7.60
CA ALA A 107 7.45 -0.79 -6.34
C ALA A 107 7.79 0.68 -6.12
N TRP A 108 6.84 1.46 -5.59
CA TRP A 108 7.17 2.75 -4.98
C TRP A 108 7.60 2.56 -3.53
N ASP A 109 8.12 3.62 -2.92
CA ASP A 109 8.52 3.61 -1.52
C ASP A 109 7.30 3.72 -0.60
N THR A 110 7.05 2.67 0.19
CA THR A 110 5.96 2.58 1.16
C THR A 110 6.32 3.16 2.53
N GLY A 111 7.48 3.79 2.67
CA GLY A 111 7.90 4.47 3.88
C GLY A 111 6.92 5.57 4.31
N LEU A 112 6.78 5.72 5.62
CA LEU A 112 5.83 6.64 6.24
C LEU A 112 6.02 8.09 5.78
N GLU A 113 7.27 8.50 5.59
CA GLU A 113 7.69 9.82 5.11
C GLU A 113 7.34 10.07 3.65
N ASN A 114 7.16 9.02 2.87
CA ASN A 114 6.84 9.13 1.44
C ASN A 114 5.33 9.16 1.20
N LEU A 115 4.52 8.65 2.13
CA LEU A 115 3.09 8.47 1.94
C LEU A 115 2.29 9.68 2.42
N TRP A 116 1.35 10.10 1.59
CA TRP A 116 0.29 11.04 1.92
C TRP A 116 -1.05 10.36 1.70
N VAL A 117 -2.04 10.76 2.47
CA VAL A 117 -3.41 10.24 2.35
C VAL A 117 -4.38 11.36 2.07
N HIS A 118 -5.33 11.11 1.19
CA HIS A 118 -6.52 11.93 1.03
C HIS A 118 -7.59 11.37 1.94
N VAL A 119 -8.37 12.27 2.53
CA VAL A 119 -9.60 11.91 3.25
C VAL A 119 -10.82 12.46 2.53
N ASP A 120 -11.88 11.66 2.51
CA ASP A 120 -13.15 12.06 1.92
C ASP A 120 -13.89 13.09 2.80
N SER A 121 -15.18 13.33 2.52
CA SER A 121 -16.02 14.22 3.32
C SER A 121 -16.38 13.67 4.71
N GLU A 122 -16.29 12.37 4.91
CA GLU A 122 -16.58 11.68 6.17
C GLU A 122 -15.31 11.53 7.02
N GLY A 123 -14.15 11.86 6.45
CA GLY A 123 -12.86 11.80 7.12
C GLY A 123 -12.18 10.43 7.02
N ALA A 124 -12.74 9.52 6.22
CA ALA A 124 -12.13 8.23 5.93
C ALA A 124 -11.05 8.37 4.85
N ILE A 125 -9.99 7.57 4.94
CA ILE A 125 -8.94 7.55 3.92
C ILE A 125 -9.47 6.84 2.68
N ASP A 126 -9.55 7.57 1.57
CA ASP A 126 -10.06 7.06 0.29
C ASP A 126 -8.97 7.01 -0.79
N TRP A 127 -7.84 7.70 -0.62
CA TRP A 127 -6.75 7.68 -1.58
C TRP A 127 -5.36 7.90 -0.98
N VAL A 128 -4.33 7.58 -1.76
CA VAL A 128 -2.92 7.62 -1.37
C VAL A 128 -2.09 8.29 -2.46
N GLY A 129 -1.14 9.10 -2.02
CA GLY A 129 -0.16 9.76 -2.87
C GLY A 129 1.25 9.55 -2.34
N VAL A 130 2.23 9.65 -3.23
CA VAL A 130 3.66 9.59 -2.88
C VAL A 130 4.35 10.93 -3.12
N VAL A 131 5.33 11.26 -2.28
CA VAL A 131 6.14 12.48 -2.42
C VAL A 131 7.28 12.27 -3.42
N ASP A 132 8.04 11.19 -3.22
CA ASP A 132 9.06 10.68 -4.14
C ASP A 132 8.42 9.65 -5.07
N PRO A 133 8.24 9.99 -6.36
CA PRO A 133 7.64 9.10 -7.35
C PRO A 133 8.62 8.05 -7.90
N THR A 134 9.86 7.99 -7.40
CA THR A 134 10.88 7.07 -7.91
C THR A 134 10.50 5.62 -7.65
N LEU A 135 10.33 4.85 -8.73
CA LEU A 135 10.10 3.42 -8.67
C LEU A 135 11.39 2.65 -8.42
N ARG A 136 11.26 1.48 -7.79
CA ARG A 136 12.26 0.43 -7.74
C ARG A 136 11.78 -0.66 -8.69
N GLY A 137 12.60 -1.05 -9.67
CA GLY A 137 12.27 -2.05 -10.68
C GLY A 137 13.33 -3.14 -10.79
N LEU A 138 13.00 -4.22 -11.49
CA LEU A 138 13.95 -5.28 -11.84
C LEU A 138 14.87 -4.83 -12.99
N PRO A 139 16.07 -5.43 -13.16
CA PRO A 139 17.01 -5.02 -14.21
C PRO A 139 16.44 -5.13 -15.63
N GLU A 140 15.47 -6.01 -15.84
CA GLU A 140 14.80 -6.27 -17.12
C GLU A 140 13.69 -5.25 -17.43
N ASP A 141 13.47 -4.26 -16.55
CA ASP A 141 12.42 -3.26 -16.73
C ASP A 141 12.60 -2.47 -18.04
N PRO A 142 11.54 -2.33 -18.88
CA PRO A 142 11.63 -1.60 -20.14
C PRO A 142 12.12 -0.15 -19.99
N ASP A 143 11.78 0.53 -18.89
CA ASP A 143 12.20 1.92 -18.65
C ASP A 143 13.70 2.05 -18.35
N LEU A 144 14.35 0.93 -17.98
CA LEU A 144 15.80 0.81 -17.78
C LEU A 144 16.53 0.39 -19.06
N SER A 145 15.84 -0.23 -20.02
CA SER A 145 16.43 -0.72 -21.26
C SER A 145 16.83 0.43 -22.21
N GLY A 146 17.97 0.31 -22.88
CA GLY A 146 18.44 1.27 -23.90
C GLY A 146 19.16 2.53 -23.38
N ARG A 147 19.27 2.72 -22.06
CA ARG A 147 20.01 3.85 -21.47
C ARG A 147 21.45 3.43 -21.22
N ALA A 148 22.39 4.00 -21.97
CA ALA A 148 23.81 3.77 -21.73
C ALA A 148 24.12 4.01 -20.25
N VAL A 149 24.78 3.03 -19.63
CA VAL A 149 25.15 2.89 -18.20
C VAL A 149 25.85 4.12 -17.58
N ARG A 150 26.06 5.20 -18.33
CA ARG A 150 26.97 6.28 -17.95
C ARG A 150 26.37 7.48 -17.25
N TYR A 151 25.05 7.74 -17.26
CA TYR A 151 24.47 8.86 -16.48
C TYR A 151 22.98 8.68 -16.11
N ALA A 152 22.57 7.49 -15.64
CA ALA A 152 21.23 7.31 -15.11
C ALA A 152 21.08 8.10 -13.79
N SER A 153 20.60 9.34 -13.89
CA SER A 153 20.20 10.11 -12.72
C SER A 153 18.82 9.63 -12.30
N ALA A 154 18.72 8.96 -11.15
CA ALA A 154 17.44 8.49 -10.59
C ALA A 154 16.37 9.61 -10.55
N THR A 155 16.82 10.85 -10.31
CA THR A 155 15.96 12.05 -10.32
C THR A 155 15.34 12.36 -11.68
N HIS A 156 16.00 12.02 -12.78
CA HIS A 156 15.50 12.25 -14.13
C HIS A 156 14.70 11.06 -14.65
N ASP A 157 15.06 9.84 -14.28
CA ASP A 157 14.49 8.64 -14.88
C ASP A 157 13.25 8.13 -14.14
N GLY A 158 13.08 8.50 -12.87
CA GLY A 158 11.91 8.13 -12.06
C GLY A 158 11.83 6.63 -11.75
N ILE A 159 12.90 5.87 -12.04
CA ILE A 159 13.03 4.44 -11.71
C ILE A 159 14.49 4.09 -11.44
N VAL A 160 14.72 3.18 -10.49
CA VAL A 160 16.03 2.65 -10.10
C VAL A 160 15.99 1.12 -10.11
N ALA A 161 17.01 0.50 -10.67
CA ALA A 161 17.16 -0.95 -10.69
C ALA A 161 17.56 -1.50 -9.32
N LEU A 162 16.87 -2.56 -8.87
CA LEU A 162 17.36 -3.45 -7.81
C LEU A 162 17.96 -4.71 -8.45
N PRO A 163 18.96 -5.35 -7.81
CA PRO A 163 19.75 -6.41 -8.46
C PRO A 163 18.97 -7.71 -8.68
N SER A 164 17.84 -7.91 -7.99
CA SER A 164 17.03 -9.12 -8.11
C SER A 164 15.64 -8.92 -7.53
N GLU A 165 14.74 -9.85 -7.81
CA GLU A 165 13.43 -9.91 -7.17
C GLU A 165 13.52 -10.07 -5.65
N ALA A 166 14.49 -10.84 -5.15
CA ALA A 166 14.70 -10.97 -3.71
C ALA A 166 15.06 -9.63 -3.06
N ALA A 167 15.88 -8.80 -3.73
CA ALA A 167 16.19 -7.46 -3.24
C ALA A 167 14.95 -6.55 -3.26
N LEU A 168 14.13 -6.62 -4.32
CA LEU A 168 12.89 -5.83 -4.44
C LEU A 168 11.86 -6.22 -3.38
N THR A 169 11.58 -7.52 -3.21
CA THR A 169 10.57 -8.00 -2.25
C THR A 169 11.02 -7.74 -0.81
N THR A 170 12.31 -7.93 -0.49
CA THR A 170 12.88 -7.60 0.82
C THR A 170 12.79 -6.10 1.09
N TRP A 171 13.08 -5.27 0.10
CA TRP A 171 12.98 -3.82 0.23
C TRP A 171 11.53 -3.36 0.50
N VAL A 172 10.56 -3.85 -0.28
CA VAL A 172 9.13 -3.57 -0.06
C VAL A 172 8.68 -4.03 1.33
N ALA A 173 9.06 -5.24 1.73
CA ALA A 173 8.74 -5.77 3.05
C ALA A 173 9.32 -4.89 4.16
N HIS A 174 10.59 -4.47 4.03
CA HIS A 174 11.26 -3.65 5.02
C HIS A 174 10.61 -2.27 5.13
N ARG A 175 10.38 -1.58 4.02
CA ARG A 175 9.76 -0.24 4.02
C ARG A 175 8.34 -0.28 4.57
N SER A 176 7.56 -1.28 4.19
CA SER A 176 6.20 -1.46 4.70
C SER A 176 6.20 -1.80 6.20
N HIS A 177 7.16 -2.61 6.66
CA HIS A 177 7.33 -2.92 8.07
C HIS A 177 7.61 -1.65 8.89
N ARG A 178 8.61 -0.86 8.49
CA ARG A 178 9.00 0.36 9.18
C ARG A 178 7.91 1.43 9.20
N ALA A 179 6.98 1.41 8.24
CA ALA A 179 5.81 2.27 8.23
C ALA A 179 4.67 1.74 9.12
N LEU A 180 4.34 0.45 9.03
CA LEU A 180 3.19 -0.15 9.73
C LEU A 180 3.43 -0.37 11.23
N GLU A 181 4.64 -0.73 11.65
CA GLU A 181 4.97 -0.99 13.06
C GLU A 181 4.57 0.17 14.00
N PRO A 182 4.99 1.43 13.77
CA PRO A 182 4.60 2.53 14.63
C PRO A 182 3.10 2.87 14.51
N LEU A 183 2.49 2.70 13.34
CA LEU A 183 1.05 2.90 13.13
C LEU A 183 0.21 1.90 13.94
N PHE A 184 0.58 0.63 13.92
CA PHE A 184 -0.08 -0.42 14.71
C PHE A 184 0.15 -0.24 16.21
N THR A 185 1.36 0.13 16.62
CA THR A 185 1.64 0.47 18.03
C THR A 185 0.72 1.60 18.50
N ARG A 186 0.62 2.68 17.72
CA ARG A 186 -0.25 3.81 18.05
C ARG A 186 -1.72 3.41 18.06
N LEU A 187 -2.17 2.57 17.14
CA LEU A 187 -3.55 2.09 17.10
C LEU A 187 -3.89 1.22 18.31
N VAL A 188 -2.96 0.39 18.80
CA VAL A 188 -3.13 -0.38 20.03
C VAL A 188 -3.31 0.53 21.24
N GLU A 189 -2.52 1.59 21.35
CA GLU A 189 -2.67 2.58 22.43
C GLU A 189 -4.05 3.25 22.40
N ILE A 190 -4.44 3.77 21.23
CA ILE A 190 -5.71 4.50 21.04
C ILE A 190 -6.92 3.59 21.29
N SER A 191 -6.85 2.35 20.81
CA SER A 191 -7.93 1.38 20.95
C SER A 191 -7.94 0.64 22.28
N GLY A 192 -7.03 0.94 23.22
CA GLY A 192 -6.92 0.22 24.48
C GLY A 192 -6.66 -1.29 24.31
N GLY A 193 -5.92 -1.67 23.27
CA GLY A 193 -5.56 -3.06 22.99
C GLY A 193 -6.70 -3.94 22.47
N ALA A 194 -7.77 -3.36 21.92
CA ALA A 194 -8.91 -4.13 21.41
C ALA A 194 -8.58 -5.07 20.23
N VAL A 195 -7.48 -4.81 19.53
CA VAL A 195 -6.89 -5.68 18.51
C VAL A 195 -5.41 -5.80 18.83
N SER A 196 -4.87 -7.02 18.82
CA SER A 196 -3.44 -7.24 19.06
C SER A 196 -2.60 -6.88 17.84
N ILE A 197 -1.33 -6.50 18.06
CA ILE A 197 -0.35 -6.26 16.99
C ILE A 197 -0.25 -7.48 16.06
N ALA A 198 -0.25 -8.69 16.62
CA ALA A 198 -0.22 -9.93 15.84
C ALA A 198 -1.45 -10.08 14.92
N ALA A 199 -2.64 -9.72 15.41
CA ALA A 199 -3.85 -9.75 14.59
C ALA A 199 -3.77 -8.73 13.43
N MET A 200 -3.19 -7.56 13.65
CA MET A 200 -2.97 -6.57 12.58
C MET A 200 -1.96 -7.09 11.53
N TRP A 201 -0.88 -7.76 11.95
CA TRP A 201 0.04 -8.43 10.99
C TRP A 201 -0.60 -9.58 10.22
N HIS A 202 -1.54 -10.33 10.83
CA HIS A 202 -2.32 -11.31 10.07
C HIS A 202 -3.18 -10.64 8.98
N MET A 203 -3.71 -9.43 9.23
CA MET A 203 -4.42 -8.67 8.19
C MET A 203 -3.49 -8.25 7.05
N VAL A 204 -2.24 -7.88 7.36
CA VAL A 204 -1.19 -7.65 6.35
C VAL A 204 -1.01 -8.88 5.46
N GLY A 205 -0.87 -10.05 6.08
CA GLY A 205 -0.78 -11.31 5.34
C GLY A 205 -1.99 -11.58 4.45
N ALA A 206 -3.20 -11.42 5.00
CA ALA A 206 -4.44 -11.61 4.26
C ALA A 206 -4.58 -10.64 3.08
N ALA A 207 -4.18 -9.38 3.25
CA ALA A 207 -4.20 -8.37 2.18
C ALA A 207 -3.23 -8.72 1.05
N VAL A 208 -2.01 -9.15 1.37
CA VAL A 208 -1.02 -9.57 0.36
C VAL A 208 -1.50 -10.80 -0.41
N VAL A 209 -2.03 -11.82 0.27
CA VAL A 209 -2.60 -13.02 -0.38
C VAL A 209 -3.81 -12.64 -1.24
N GLY A 210 -4.73 -11.84 -0.72
CA GLY A 210 -5.91 -11.38 -1.44
C GLY A 210 -5.55 -10.66 -2.74
N ALA A 211 -4.62 -9.71 -2.67
CA ALA A 211 -4.12 -9.01 -3.86
C ALA A 211 -3.44 -9.97 -4.84
N ALA A 212 -2.60 -10.91 -4.36
CA ALA A 212 -1.92 -11.88 -5.20
C ALA A 212 -2.87 -12.82 -5.96
N THR A 213 -4.06 -13.08 -5.41
CA THR A 213 -5.09 -13.89 -6.07
C THR A 213 -6.00 -13.07 -6.98
N GLN A 214 -6.43 -11.88 -6.55
CA GLN A 214 -7.42 -11.10 -7.30
C GLN A 214 -6.82 -10.32 -8.46
N VAL A 215 -5.66 -9.69 -8.25
CA VAL A 215 -5.04 -8.81 -9.25
C VAL A 215 -4.73 -9.52 -10.57
N PRO A 216 -4.20 -10.76 -10.60
CA PRO A 216 -3.91 -11.44 -11.85
C PRO A 216 -5.18 -11.75 -12.66
N MET A 217 -6.27 -12.10 -11.97
CA MET A 217 -7.58 -12.32 -12.60
C MET A 217 -8.11 -11.03 -13.24
N LEU A 218 -7.99 -9.89 -12.55
CA LEU A 218 -8.40 -8.58 -13.09
C LEU A 218 -7.53 -8.14 -14.29
N ALA A 219 -6.23 -8.46 -14.25
CA ALA A 219 -5.28 -8.07 -15.28
C ALA A 219 -5.18 -9.05 -16.47
N GLY A 220 -5.84 -10.21 -16.40
CA GLY A 220 -5.66 -11.30 -17.37
C GLY A 220 -4.20 -11.80 -17.46
N SER A 221 -3.49 -11.79 -16.34
CA SER A 221 -2.04 -12.07 -16.27
C SER A 221 -1.73 -13.39 -15.55
N SER A 222 -0.46 -13.79 -15.53
CA SER A 222 -0.03 -15.04 -14.90
C SER A 222 -0.16 -14.99 -13.37
N GLU A 223 -0.97 -15.90 -12.83
CA GLU A 223 -1.08 -16.12 -11.38
C GLU A 223 0.27 -16.57 -10.77
N VAL A 224 1.07 -17.35 -11.49
CA VAL A 224 2.32 -17.93 -10.98
C VAL A 224 3.34 -16.86 -10.61
N VAL A 225 3.56 -15.88 -11.50
CA VAL A 225 4.51 -14.78 -11.24
C VAL A 225 4.03 -13.93 -10.08
N SER A 226 2.73 -13.61 -10.06
CA SER A 226 2.10 -12.79 -9.04
C SER A 226 2.15 -13.45 -7.67
N MET A 227 1.80 -14.73 -7.57
CA MET A 227 1.91 -15.51 -6.33
C MET A 227 3.35 -15.60 -5.85
N ARG A 228 4.31 -15.88 -6.73
CA ARG A 228 5.72 -16.00 -6.38
C ARG A 228 6.28 -14.71 -5.78
N ARG A 229 6.01 -13.55 -6.39
CA ARG A 229 6.48 -12.25 -5.90
C ARG A 229 5.81 -11.87 -4.58
N SER A 230 4.49 -12.04 -4.47
CA SER A 230 3.76 -11.76 -3.24
C SER A 230 4.17 -12.68 -2.09
N GLN A 231 4.39 -13.97 -2.38
CA GLN A 231 4.91 -14.92 -1.39
C GLN A 231 6.31 -14.53 -0.91
N ALA A 232 7.20 -14.09 -1.81
CA ALA A 232 8.52 -13.61 -1.43
C ALA A 232 8.48 -12.37 -0.49
N VAL A 233 7.47 -11.50 -0.61
CA VAL A 233 7.23 -10.42 0.36
C VAL A 233 6.81 -10.99 1.72
N LEU A 234 5.89 -11.96 1.76
CA LEU A 234 5.49 -12.63 3.00
C LEU A 234 6.67 -13.34 3.66
N ASP A 235 7.52 -13.98 2.88
CA ASP A 235 8.72 -14.68 3.36
C ASP A 235 9.71 -13.70 3.99
N ALA A 236 9.91 -12.54 3.37
CA ALA A 236 10.74 -11.47 3.94
C ALA A 236 10.15 -10.92 5.24
N LEU A 237 8.83 -10.68 5.31
CA LEU A 237 8.16 -10.25 6.54
C LEU A 237 8.29 -11.28 7.67
N VAL A 238 8.13 -12.58 7.36
CA VAL A 238 8.40 -13.67 8.31
C VAL A 238 9.88 -13.71 8.73
N GLY A 239 10.80 -13.48 7.78
CA GLY A 239 12.22 -13.37 8.06
C GLY A 239 12.57 -12.22 9.03
N PHE A 240 11.77 -11.15 9.05
CA PHE A 240 11.86 -10.09 10.06
C PHE A 240 11.19 -10.43 11.40
N GLY A 241 10.60 -11.62 11.53
CA GLY A 241 9.90 -12.07 12.74
C GLY A 241 8.43 -11.68 12.82
N LEU A 242 7.82 -11.21 11.73
CA LEU A 242 6.44 -10.72 11.74
C LEU A 242 5.43 -11.87 11.57
N PRO A 243 4.35 -11.93 12.39
CA PRO A 243 3.35 -12.98 12.30
C PRO A 243 2.34 -12.66 11.19
N VAL A 244 2.78 -12.68 9.94
CA VAL A 244 1.92 -12.44 8.77
C VAL A 244 1.25 -13.71 8.24
N ARG A 245 1.70 -14.88 8.71
CA ARG A 245 1.06 -16.16 8.40
C ARG A 245 0.22 -16.56 9.61
N GLY A 246 -1.10 -16.67 9.40
CA GLY A 246 -2.01 -17.08 10.45
C GLY A 246 -1.64 -18.45 11.01
N CYS A 247 -1.47 -18.54 12.33
CA CYS A 247 -1.68 -19.81 13.02
C CYS A 247 -3.18 -19.95 13.28
N VAL A 248 -3.88 -20.82 12.56
CA VAL A 248 -5.17 -21.34 13.04
C VAL A 248 -4.86 -22.32 14.17
N ARG A 249 -4.67 -21.79 15.39
CA ARG A 249 -4.88 -22.54 16.63
C ARG A 249 -5.58 -21.63 17.62
N ALA A 250 -6.88 -21.43 17.41
CA ALA A 250 -7.77 -21.35 18.54
C ALA A 250 -7.67 -22.69 19.27
N GLY A 251 -6.90 -22.73 20.36
CA GLY A 251 -6.93 -23.87 21.27
C GLY A 251 -8.36 -24.01 21.80
N LYS A 252 -9.14 -24.93 21.20
CA LYS A 252 -10.15 -25.64 21.95
C LYS A 252 -9.38 -26.47 22.97
N VAL A 253 -9.16 -25.87 24.14
CA VAL A 253 -9.00 -26.62 25.37
C VAL A 253 -10.36 -27.28 25.60
N LEU A 254 -10.51 -28.49 25.03
CA LEU A 254 -11.51 -29.45 25.50
C LEU A 254 -10.98 -29.92 26.85
N LEU A 255 -11.43 -29.27 27.92
CA LEU A 255 -11.43 -29.87 29.24
C LEU A 255 -12.55 -30.92 29.22
N ASN A 256 -12.15 -32.18 29.16
CA ASN A 256 -12.89 -33.27 29.79
C ASN A 256 -12.40 -33.38 31.23
#